data_AF-A0A2E0QZG3-F1
#
_entry.id   AF-A0A2E0QZG3-F1
#
_cell.length_a   1.000
_cell.length_b   1.000
_cell.length_c   1.000
_cell.angle_alpha   90.00
_cell.angle_beta   90.00
_cell.angle_gamma   90.00
#
_symmetry.space_group_name_H-M   'P 1'
#
loop_
_entity.id
_entity.type
_entity.pdbx_description
1 polymer ?
#
loop_
_entity_poly.entity_id
_entity_poly.type
_entity_poly.pdbx_seq_one_letter_code
_entity_poly.pdbx_strand_id
1 'polypeptide(L)'
;MQIKLRDTLVRQRANIVLSIRGLLKSMGERMPLVSTPAFARRVRTCLEDTPELLAAVEPGLKAIDGLNEQIKHYDRAIADAARTDYPEAQHLQQIDGVGPVTSLCFVLSVEDPNRFPKARDVGAWLGLVPKRDQSG
;
A
#
# COMPACT_ATOMS: atom_id res chain seq x y z
N MET A 1 1.95 -14.68 2.20
CA MET A 1 0.70 -14.59 1.42
C MET A 1 -0.05 -13.27 1.64
N GLN A 2 -0.30 -12.86 2.89
CA GLN A 2 -1.08 -11.66 3.24
C GLN A 2 -0.54 -10.34 2.63
N ILE A 3 0.78 -10.14 2.59
CA ILE A 3 1.41 -8.92 2.02
C ILE A 3 1.03 -8.71 0.54
N LYS A 4 1.07 -9.77 -0.28
CA LYS A 4 0.76 -9.67 -1.73
C LYS A 4 -0.72 -9.37 -1.99
N LEU A 5 -1.63 -9.99 -1.23
CA LEU A 5 -3.06 -9.68 -1.33
C LEU A 5 -3.34 -8.24 -0.89
N ARG A 6 -2.74 -7.79 0.21
CA ARG A 6 -2.83 -6.41 0.67
C ARG A 6 -2.35 -5.40 -0.38
N ASP A 7 -1.21 -5.66 -1.03
CA ASP A 7 -0.71 -4.82 -2.14
C ASP A 7 -1.72 -4.75 -3.31
N THR A 8 -2.31 -5.89 -3.68
CA THR A 8 -3.34 -5.94 -4.72
C THR A 8 -4.54 -5.05 -4.38
N LEU A 9 -5.06 -5.13 -3.15
CA LEU A 9 -6.18 -4.30 -2.71
C LEU A 9 -5.83 -2.80 -2.69
N VAL A 10 -4.61 -2.45 -2.26
CA VAL A 10 -4.12 -1.06 -2.28
C VAL A 10 -4.11 -0.52 -3.71
N ARG A 11 -3.61 -1.30 -4.68
CA ARG A 11 -3.61 -0.93 -6.11
C ARG A 11 -5.02 -0.79 -6.67
N GLN A 12 -5.91 -1.74 -6.38
CA GLN A 12 -7.31 -1.67 -6.83
C GLN A 12 -8.00 -0.40 -6.29
N ARG A 13 -7.82 -0.08 -5.00
CA ARG A 13 -8.34 1.15 -4.42
C ARG A 13 -7.78 2.39 -5.14
N ALA A 14 -6.47 2.43 -5.40
CA ALA A 14 -5.85 3.55 -6.09
C ALA A 14 -6.41 3.73 -7.51
N ASN A 15 -6.62 2.64 -8.24
CA ASN A 15 -7.23 2.67 -9.57
C ASN A 15 -8.63 3.27 -9.54
N ILE A 16 -9.48 2.84 -8.61
CA ILE A 16 -10.85 3.38 -8.47
C ILE A 16 -10.79 4.88 -8.13
N VAL A 17 -9.90 5.29 -7.22
CA VAL A 17 -9.71 6.72 -6.90
C VAL A 17 -9.32 7.54 -8.13
N LEU A 18 -8.40 7.02 -8.95
CA LEU A 18 -7.97 7.69 -10.18
C LEU A 18 -9.11 7.77 -11.20
N SER A 19 -9.87 6.69 -11.38
CA SER A 19 -11.04 6.68 -12.27
C SER A 19 -12.08 7.71 -11.85
N ILE A 20 -12.44 7.77 -10.56
CA ILE A 20 -13.40 8.75 -10.04
C ILE A 20 -12.86 10.17 -10.20
N ARG A 21 -11.58 10.43 -9.87
CA ARG A 21 -10.98 11.75 -10.10
C ARG A 21 -11.03 12.17 -11.56
N GLY A 22 -10.77 11.24 -12.48
CA GLY A 22 -10.84 11.50 -13.92
C GLY A 22 -12.26 11.86 -14.38
N LEU A 23 -13.25 11.09 -13.93
CA LEU A 23 -14.66 11.34 -14.23
C LEU A 23 -15.12 12.70 -13.69
N LEU A 24 -14.87 13.00 -12.42
CA LEU A 24 -15.27 14.27 -11.81
C LEU A 24 -14.60 15.46 -12.50
N LYS A 25 -13.30 15.33 -12.83
CA LYS A 25 -12.59 16.37 -13.59
C LYS A 25 -13.23 16.64 -14.96
N SER A 26 -13.71 15.60 -15.65
CA SER A 26 -14.39 15.76 -16.95
C SER A 26 -15.74 16.48 -16.85
N MET A 27 -16.37 16.44 -15.68
CA MET A 27 -17.64 17.13 -15.39
C MET A 27 -17.44 18.54 -14.81
N GLY A 28 -16.20 19.04 -14.75
CA GLY A 28 -15.88 20.38 -14.22
C GLY A 28 -15.61 20.41 -12.72
N GLU A 29 -15.76 19.29 -12.02
CA GLU A 29 -15.56 19.20 -10.57
C GLU A 29 -14.08 19.03 -10.21
N ARG A 30 -13.55 19.93 -9.36
CA ARG A 30 -12.15 19.89 -8.93
C ARG A 30 -12.02 19.40 -7.49
N MET A 31 -11.65 18.13 -7.33
CA MET A 31 -11.47 17.53 -6.01
C MET A 31 -10.19 18.06 -5.31
N PRO A 32 -10.26 18.41 -4.01
CA PRO A 32 -9.10 18.82 -3.24
C PRO A 32 -8.13 17.66 -3.04
N LEU A 33 -6.84 17.97 -2.80
CA LEU A 33 -5.87 16.96 -2.43
C LEU A 33 -6.24 16.38 -1.06
N VAL A 34 -6.60 15.10 -1.06
CA VAL A 34 -6.89 14.31 0.14
C VAL A 34 -6.17 12.97 0.06
N SER A 35 -5.91 12.40 1.23
CA SER A 35 -5.38 11.04 1.34
C SER A 35 -6.37 10.04 0.74
N THR A 36 -5.84 8.97 0.14
CA THR A 36 -6.63 7.90 -0.48
C THR A 36 -7.68 7.29 0.46
N PRO A 37 -7.41 7.04 1.75
CA PRO A 37 -8.42 6.53 2.67
C PRO A 37 -9.56 7.52 2.96
N ALA A 38 -9.29 8.83 2.89
CA ALA A 38 -10.28 9.87 3.13
C ALA A 38 -11.06 10.27 1.86
N PHE A 39 -10.66 9.75 0.69
CA PHE A 39 -11.17 10.17 -0.60
C PHE A 39 -12.69 9.96 -0.72
N ALA A 40 -13.21 8.79 -0.35
CA ALA A 40 -14.63 8.48 -0.48
C ALA A 40 -15.51 9.47 0.30
N ARG A 41 -15.20 9.68 1.58
CA ARG A 41 -15.86 10.69 2.42
C ARG A 41 -15.78 12.09 1.81
N ARG A 42 -14.59 12.49 1.33
CA ARG A 42 -14.42 13.83 0.74
C ARG A 42 -15.28 14.02 -0.50
N VAL A 43 -15.33 13.03 -1.40
CA VAL A 43 -16.16 13.12 -2.61
C VAL A 43 -17.64 13.26 -2.25
N ARG A 44 -18.13 12.47 -1.27
CA ARG A 44 -19.51 12.61 -0.79
C ARG A 44 -19.82 14.04 -0.34
N THR A 45 -18.93 14.63 0.46
CA THR A 45 -19.09 16.02 0.92
C THR A 45 -19.02 17.05 -0.21
N CYS A 46 -18.13 16.87 -1.19
CA CYS A 46 -18.01 17.82 -2.31
C CYS A 46 -19.19 17.77 -3.28
N LEU A 47 -19.93 16.66 -3.33
CA LEU A 47 -21.04 16.45 -4.25
C LEU A 47 -22.41 16.50 -3.55
N GLU A 48 -22.49 17.04 -2.33
CA GLU A 48 -23.75 17.17 -1.57
C GLU A 48 -24.81 17.95 -2.36
N ASP A 49 -24.37 18.98 -3.10
CA ASP A 49 -25.24 19.83 -3.93
C ASP A 49 -25.50 19.27 -5.35
N THR A 50 -24.88 18.14 -5.72
CA THR A 50 -24.98 17.52 -7.05
C THR A 50 -25.35 16.03 -6.96
N PRO A 51 -26.58 15.69 -6.50
CA PRO A 51 -26.98 14.33 -6.16
C PRO A 51 -26.93 13.35 -7.35
N GLU A 52 -27.15 13.81 -8.58
CA GLU A 52 -27.04 12.99 -9.78
C GLU A 52 -25.61 12.50 -10.02
N LEU A 53 -24.63 13.40 -9.86
CA LEU A 53 -23.21 13.09 -10.03
C LEU A 53 -22.71 12.22 -8.87
N LEU A 54 -23.17 12.50 -7.64
CA LEU A 54 -22.90 11.66 -6.49
C LEU A 54 -23.41 10.24 -6.69
N ALA A 55 -24.66 10.07 -7.16
CA ALA A 55 -25.24 8.75 -7.43
C ALA A 55 -24.44 7.97 -8.47
N ALA A 56 -23.88 8.63 -9.49
CA ALA A 56 -23.07 8.00 -10.52
C ALA A 56 -21.74 7.43 -9.98
N VAL A 57 -21.11 8.11 -9.01
CA VAL A 57 -19.80 7.68 -8.45
C VAL A 57 -19.92 6.85 -7.17
N GLU A 58 -21.07 6.90 -6.48
CA GLU A 58 -21.31 6.23 -5.20
C GLU A 58 -20.96 4.72 -5.19
N PRO A 59 -21.25 3.91 -6.23
CA PRO A 59 -20.80 2.52 -6.25
C PRO A 59 -19.28 2.36 -6.11
N GLY A 60 -18.52 3.25 -6.77
CA GLY A 60 -17.06 3.29 -6.64
C GLY A 60 -16.60 3.76 -5.26
N LEU A 61 -17.31 4.71 -4.65
CA LEU A 61 -17.02 5.16 -3.28
C LEU A 61 -17.25 4.04 -2.25
N LYS A 62 -18.33 3.25 -2.39
CA LYS A 62 -18.58 2.07 -1.55
C LYS A 62 -17.50 1.00 -1.72
N ALA A 63 -17.04 0.77 -2.95
CA ALA A 63 -15.92 -0.14 -3.20
C ALA A 63 -14.64 0.33 -2.51
N ILE A 64 -14.36 1.64 -2.52
CA ILE A 64 -13.23 2.23 -1.78
C ILE A 64 -13.36 2.00 -0.28
N ASP A 65 -14.56 2.19 0.29
CA ASP A 65 -14.81 1.98 1.72
C ASP A 65 -14.54 0.52 2.13
N GLY A 66 -15.09 -0.45 1.37
CA GLY A 66 -14.83 -1.87 1.61
C GLY A 66 -13.36 -2.23 1.46
N LEU A 67 -12.68 -1.72 0.43
CA LEU A 67 -11.24 -1.93 0.26
C LEU A 67 -10.43 -1.34 1.41
N ASN A 68 -10.81 -0.17 1.94
CA ASN A 68 -10.15 0.43 3.10
C ASN A 68 -10.25 -0.47 4.34
N GLU A 69 -11.42 -1.07 4.59
CA GLU A 69 -11.62 -1.99 5.70
C GLU A 69 -10.75 -3.25 5.57
N GLN A 70 -10.74 -3.85 4.38
CA GLN A 70 -9.93 -5.05 4.11
C GLN A 70 -8.43 -4.75 4.20
N ILE A 71 -7.97 -3.61 3.67
CA ILE A 71 -6.58 -3.18 3.81
C ILE A 71 -6.21 -3.02 5.30
N LYS A 72 -7.05 -2.38 6.11
CA LYS A 72 -6.84 -2.24 7.55
C LYS A 72 -6.83 -3.59 8.27
N HIS A 73 -7.65 -4.54 7.83
CA HIS A 73 -7.62 -5.90 8.35
C HIS A 73 -6.26 -6.56 8.09
N TYR A 74 -5.76 -6.51 6.85
CA TYR A 74 -4.45 -7.04 6.53
C TYR A 74 -3.29 -6.29 7.20
N ASP A 75 -3.38 -4.96 7.35
CA ASP A 75 -2.38 -4.17 8.07
C ASP A 75 -2.20 -4.67 9.51
N ARG A 76 -3.32 -4.97 10.20
CA ARG A 76 -3.29 -5.55 11.55
C ARG A 76 -2.73 -6.97 11.55
N ALA A 77 -3.21 -7.84 10.66
CA ALA A 77 -2.72 -9.21 10.58
C ALA A 77 -1.21 -9.29 10.29
N ILE A 78 -0.70 -8.41 9.42
CA ILE A 78 0.74 -8.31 9.12
C ILE A 78 1.51 -7.80 10.33
N ALA A 79 1.01 -6.79 11.03
CA ALA A 79 1.66 -6.27 12.24
C ALA A 79 1.69 -7.30 13.38
N ASP A 80 0.63 -8.11 13.50
CA ASP A 80 0.56 -9.19 14.47
C ASP A 80 1.55 -10.30 14.12
N ALA A 81 1.55 -10.79 12.88
CA ALA A 81 2.52 -11.80 12.43
C ALA A 81 3.98 -11.32 12.60
N ALA A 82 4.27 -10.05 12.25
CA ALA A 82 5.59 -9.46 12.46
C ALA A 82 5.99 -9.37 13.94
N ARG A 83 5.03 -9.33 14.85
CA ARG A 83 5.28 -9.29 16.29
C ARG A 83 5.42 -10.67 16.91
N THR A 84 4.57 -11.62 16.51
CA THR A 84 4.45 -12.94 17.16
C THR A 84 5.31 -14.01 16.51
N ASP A 85 5.37 -14.02 15.18
CA ASP A 85 5.92 -15.15 14.43
C ASP A 85 7.36 -14.89 13.97
N TYR A 86 7.74 -13.61 13.86
CA TYR A 86 9.05 -13.17 13.35
C TYR A 86 9.69 -12.10 14.25
N PRO A 87 10.25 -12.46 15.41
CA PRO A 87 10.88 -11.51 16.34
C PRO A 87 11.95 -10.61 15.68
N GLU A 88 12.65 -11.10 14.65
CA GLU A 88 13.64 -10.36 13.87
C GLU A 88 13.03 -9.13 13.18
N ALA A 89 11.75 -9.19 12.81
CA ALA A 89 11.05 -8.07 12.20
C ALA A 89 10.90 -6.89 13.17
N GLN A 90 10.87 -7.15 14.50
CA GLN A 90 10.82 -6.07 15.50
C GLN A 90 12.15 -5.30 15.56
N HIS A 91 13.29 -5.98 15.47
CA HIS A 91 14.60 -5.31 15.43
C HIS A 91 14.71 -4.38 14.22
N LEU A 92 14.21 -4.83 13.05
CA LEU A 92 14.21 -4.00 11.85
C LEU A 92 13.29 -2.78 11.97
N GLN A 93 12.18 -2.89 12.70
CA GLN A 93 11.24 -1.77 12.92
C GLN A 93 11.80 -0.66 13.83
N GLN A 94 12.94 -0.88 14.49
CA GLN A 94 13.65 0.19 15.22
C GLN A 94 14.31 1.20 14.27
N ILE A 95 14.49 0.84 13.00
CA ILE A 95 15.03 1.72 11.97
C ILE A 95 13.93 2.69 11.53
N ASP A 96 14.22 3.99 11.54
CA ASP A 96 13.27 5.00 11.14
C ASP A 96 12.78 4.77 9.70
N GLY A 97 11.46 4.87 9.50
CA GLY A 97 10.79 4.56 8.24
C GLY A 97 10.55 3.07 7.94
N VAL A 98 11.01 2.13 8.77
CA VAL A 98 10.78 0.68 8.56
C VAL A 98 9.55 0.23 9.35
N GLY A 99 8.44 -0.01 8.64
CA GLY A 99 7.19 -0.51 9.22
C GLY A 99 7.07 -2.03 9.23
N PRO A 100 5.95 -2.57 9.77
CA PRO A 100 5.69 -4.01 9.86
C PRO A 100 5.61 -4.70 8.50
N VAL A 101 5.08 -4.03 7.46
CA VAL A 101 5.04 -4.58 6.10
C VAL A 101 6.45 -4.77 5.55
N THR A 102 7.30 -3.75 5.66
CA THR A 102 8.66 -3.76 5.10
C THR A 102 9.55 -4.74 5.85
N SER A 103 9.55 -4.69 7.18
CA SER A 103 10.34 -5.59 8.03
C SER A 103 9.95 -7.04 7.82
N LEU A 104 8.66 -7.37 7.84
CA LEU A 104 8.21 -8.74 7.61
C LEU A 104 8.54 -9.22 6.19
N CYS A 105 8.35 -8.36 5.17
CA CYS A 105 8.73 -8.70 3.79
C CYS A 105 10.23 -9.01 3.68
N PHE A 106 11.07 -8.23 4.35
CA PHE A 106 12.51 -8.45 4.36
C PHE A 106 12.88 -9.79 5.00
N VAL A 107 12.38 -10.07 6.20
CA VAL A 107 12.64 -11.33 6.91
C VAL A 107 12.19 -12.53 6.06
N LEU A 108 10.98 -12.47 5.51
CA LEU A 108 10.44 -13.51 4.63
C LEU A 108 11.20 -13.65 3.30
N SER A 109 11.89 -12.61 2.83
CA SER A 109 12.70 -12.69 1.60
C SER A 109 14.08 -13.29 1.90
N VAL A 110 14.65 -12.95 3.05
CA VAL A 110 15.95 -13.49 3.49
C VAL A 110 15.84 -14.97 3.84
N GLU A 111 14.75 -15.40 4.48
CA GLU A 111 14.50 -16.77 4.96
C GLU A 111 15.59 -17.29 5.90
N ASP A 112 16.75 -17.70 5.36
CA ASP A 112 17.94 -18.10 6.12
C ASP A 112 19.05 -17.03 6.00
N PRO A 113 19.33 -16.26 7.07
CA PRO A 113 20.39 -15.26 7.05
C PRO A 113 21.80 -15.87 6.90
N ASN A 114 22.01 -17.14 7.27
CA ASN A 114 23.32 -17.79 7.20
C ASN A 114 23.75 -18.12 5.77
N ARG A 115 22.82 -18.05 4.80
CA ARG A 115 23.15 -18.21 3.37
C ARG A 115 24.03 -17.08 2.83
N PHE A 116 24.14 -15.96 3.56
CA PHE A 116 24.95 -14.82 3.17
C PHE A 116 26.27 -14.77 3.96
N PRO A 117 27.43 -14.94 3.31
CA PRO A 117 28.72 -14.85 3.98
C PRO A 117 29.00 -13.47 4.58
N LYS A 118 28.46 -12.40 3.96
CA LYS A 118 28.57 -11.02 4.46
C LYS A 118 27.21 -10.34 4.39
N ALA A 119 26.86 -9.56 5.41
CA ALA A 119 25.60 -8.80 5.46
C ALA A 119 25.41 -7.85 4.26
N ARG A 120 26.51 -7.30 3.72
CA ARG A 120 26.48 -6.42 2.53
C ARG A 120 25.95 -7.12 1.27
N ASP A 121 26.04 -8.44 1.21
CA ASP A 121 25.66 -9.23 0.03
C ASP A 121 24.13 -9.31 -0.11
N VAL A 122 23.39 -9.11 0.99
CA VAL A 122 21.92 -9.08 1.00
C VAL A 122 21.37 -7.96 0.13
N GLY A 123 22.00 -6.78 0.17
CA GLY A 123 21.58 -5.63 -0.64
C GLY A 123 21.74 -5.90 -2.14
N ALA A 124 22.83 -6.53 -2.55
CA ALA A 124 23.04 -6.92 -3.95
C ALA A 124 22.03 -7.99 -4.38
N TRP A 125 21.74 -8.97 -3.52
CA TRP A 125 20.75 -10.02 -3.79
C TRP A 125 19.33 -9.47 -3.93
N LEU A 126 18.95 -8.48 -3.12
CA LEU A 126 17.67 -7.77 -3.23
C LEU A 126 17.60 -6.78 -4.41
N GLY A 127 18.69 -6.62 -5.18
CA GLY A 127 18.75 -5.66 -6.29
C GLY A 127 18.82 -4.19 -5.86
N LEU A 128 19.25 -3.92 -4.63
CA LEU A 128 19.36 -2.57 -4.05
C LEU A 128 20.72 -1.91 -4.33
N VAL A 129 21.63 -2.61 -5.02
CA VAL A 129 22.94 -2.08 -5.43
C VAL A 129 22.94 -1.87 -6.95
N PRO A 130 23.46 -0.74 -7.48
CA PRO A 130 23.58 -0.52 -8.91
C PRO A 130 24.29 -1.67 -9.62
N LYS A 131 23.77 -2.09 -10.78
CA LYS A 131 24.47 -3.03 -11.65
C LYS A 131 25.75 -2.39 -12.16
N ARG A 132 26.84 -3.16 -12.10
CA ARG A 132 28.12 -2.77 -12.69
C ARG A 132 28.14 -3.31 -14.12
N ASP A 133 27.78 -2.46 -15.08
CA ASP A 133 27.96 -2.79 -16.49
C ASP A 133 29.46 -2.70 -16.81
N GLN A 134 30.11 -3.84 -17.03
CA GLN A 134 31.43 -3.87 -17.65
C GLN A 134 31.21 -3.93 -19.17
N SER A 135 31.22 -2.76 -19.83
CA SER A 135 31.40 -2.68 -21.27
C SER A 135 32.83 -3.14 -21.59
N GLY A 136 32.96 -4.36 -22.10
CA GLY A 136 34.16 -4.82 -22.81
C GLY A 136 34.21 -4.27 -24.22
#